data_AF-A0A2P2IGW5-F1
#
_entry.id   AF-A0A2P2IGW5-F1
#
_cell.length_a   1.000
_cell.length_b   1.000
_cell.length_c   1.000
_cell.angle_alpha   90.00
_cell.angle_beta   90.00
_cell.angle_gamma   90.00
#
_symmetry.space_group_name_H-M   'P 1'
#
loop_
_entity.id
_entity.type
_entity.pdbx_description
1 polymer ?
#
loop_
_entity_poly.entity_id
_entity_poly.type
_entity_poly.pdbx_seq_one_letter_code
_entity_poly.pdbx_strand_id
1 'polypeptide(L)'
;RVEGKAVVTATPLANHIFRDVIMSVFNNSHFLDLSFYSHSTYSFFFVKDELWRAKEDRNQLNRLAGEVNVTQTSSEGSDKYIDVRLRTKYAVAHIRYGTTPRAETKRLVKHAKKMTVR
;
A
#
# COMPACT_ATOMS: atom_id res chain seq x y z
N ARG A 1 9.75 -9.95 -6.17
CA ARG A 1 9.69 -8.73 -7.02
C ARG A 1 10.28 -9.07 -8.38
N VAL A 2 9.76 -8.52 -9.46
CA VAL A 2 10.34 -8.62 -10.82
C VAL A 2 10.43 -7.19 -11.33
N GLU A 3 11.63 -6.76 -11.76
CA GLU A 3 11.87 -5.39 -12.27
C GLU A 3 11.43 -4.26 -11.33
N GLY A 4 11.60 -4.44 -10.01
CA GLY A 4 11.18 -3.44 -9.02
C GLY A 4 9.67 -3.35 -8.77
N LYS A 5 8.87 -4.20 -9.44
CA LYS A 5 7.44 -4.35 -9.20
C LYS A 5 7.15 -5.51 -8.24
N ALA A 6 6.09 -5.33 -7.46
CA ALA A 6 5.56 -6.32 -6.55
C ALA A 6 5.00 -7.50 -7.35
N VAL A 7 5.35 -8.70 -6.90
CA VAL A 7 4.69 -9.94 -7.30
C VAL A 7 4.15 -10.54 -6.03
N VAL A 8 2.83 -10.54 -5.90
CA VAL A 8 2.08 -11.00 -4.75
C VAL A 8 1.28 -12.23 -5.17
N THR A 9 1.42 -13.29 -4.38
CA THR A 9 0.72 -14.56 -4.57
C THR A 9 -0.05 -14.87 -3.31
N ALA A 10 -1.31 -15.27 -3.45
CA ALA A 10 -2.09 -15.79 -2.32
C ALA A 10 -1.75 -17.26 -2.08
N THR A 11 -1.92 -17.72 -0.85
CA THR A 11 -1.78 -19.15 -0.52
C THR A 11 -2.94 -19.94 -1.15
N PRO A 12 -2.76 -21.25 -1.43
CA PRO A 12 -3.83 -22.07 -2.02
C PRO A 12 -5.09 -22.17 -1.17
N LEU A 13 -4.98 -21.92 0.14
CA LEU A 13 -6.09 -21.94 1.09
C LEU A 13 -6.84 -20.59 1.16
N ALA A 14 -6.35 -19.54 0.50
CA ALA A 14 -7.01 -18.26 0.49
C ALA A 14 -8.32 -18.31 -0.31
N ASN A 15 -9.35 -17.63 0.20
CA ASN A 15 -10.61 -17.43 -0.53
C ASN A 15 -10.31 -16.82 -1.92
N HIS A 16 -10.99 -17.33 -2.95
CA HIS A 16 -10.85 -16.85 -4.33
C HIS A 16 -11.05 -15.34 -4.46
N ILE A 17 -12.02 -14.76 -3.73
CA ILE A 17 -12.27 -13.31 -3.74
C ILE A 17 -11.06 -12.55 -3.17
N PHE A 18 -10.54 -13.02 -2.04
CA PHE A 18 -9.36 -12.42 -1.40
C PHE A 18 -8.14 -12.48 -2.32
N ARG A 19 -7.90 -13.65 -2.92
CA ARG A 19 -6.83 -13.86 -3.90
C ARG A 19 -6.94 -12.88 -5.06
N ASP A 20 -8.10 -12.80 -5.70
CA ASP A 20 -8.30 -11.96 -6.88
C ASP A 20 -8.07 -10.48 -6.56
N VAL A 21 -8.64 -9.99 -5.45
CA VAL A 21 -8.53 -8.60 -5.05
C VAL A 21 -7.08 -8.26 -4.71
N ILE A 22 -6.40 -9.06 -3.89
CA ILE A 22 -5.02 -8.77 -3.48
C ILE A 22 -4.07 -8.84 -4.68
N MET A 23 -4.22 -9.84 -5.55
CA MET A 23 -3.40 -9.92 -6.75
C MET A 23 -3.66 -8.73 -7.69
N SER A 24 -4.93 -8.35 -7.91
CA SER A 24 -5.28 -7.20 -8.75
C SER A 24 -4.74 -5.88 -8.21
N VAL A 25 -4.83 -5.67 -6.89
CA VAL A 25 -4.48 -4.39 -6.27
C VAL A 25 -2.97 -4.25 -6.08
N PHE A 26 -2.27 -5.32 -5.70
CA PHE A 26 -0.85 -5.21 -5.35
C PHE A 26 0.10 -5.58 -6.49
N ASN A 27 -0.28 -6.45 -7.42
CA ASN A 27 0.61 -6.74 -8.55
C ASN A 27 0.83 -5.51 -9.42
N ASN A 28 2.02 -5.42 -9.99
CA ASN A 28 2.49 -4.29 -10.78
C ASN A 28 2.64 -2.95 -10.02
N SER A 29 2.38 -2.92 -8.71
CA SER A 29 2.78 -1.79 -7.88
C SER A 29 4.28 -1.83 -7.58
N HIS A 30 4.91 -0.69 -7.31
CA HIS A 30 6.28 -0.65 -6.84
C HIS A 30 6.32 -0.95 -5.34
N PHE A 31 6.85 -2.10 -4.96
CA PHE A 31 7.02 -2.44 -3.54
C PHE A 31 8.34 -1.86 -3.03
N LEU A 32 8.29 -0.97 -2.04
CA LEU A 32 9.46 -0.34 -1.44
C LEU A 32 10.11 -1.29 -0.44
N ASP A 33 11.44 -1.39 -0.45
CA ASP A 33 12.20 -2.25 0.47
C ASP A 33 12.43 -1.59 1.82
N LEU A 34 11.35 -1.04 2.38
CA LEU A 34 11.31 -0.42 3.68
C LEU A 34 10.16 -1.05 4.45
N SER A 35 10.47 -1.59 5.62
CA SER A 35 9.48 -2.10 6.55
C SER A 35 9.64 -1.41 7.89
N PHE A 36 8.55 -0.83 8.39
CA PHE A 36 8.53 -0.26 9.74
C PHE A 36 7.71 -1.16 10.65
N TYR A 37 8.29 -1.48 11.81
CA TYR A 37 7.58 -2.19 12.86
C TYR A 37 7.20 -1.18 13.94
N SER A 38 5.89 -1.08 14.20
CA SER A 38 5.35 -0.19 15.22
C SER A 38 4.05 -0.77 15.75
N HIS A 39 3.78 -0.62 17.05
CA HIS A 39 2.57 -1.13 17.71
C HIS A 39 2.22 -2.57 17.27
N SER A 40 3.19 -3.48 17.40
CA SER A 40 3.07 -4.91 17.07
C SER A 40 2.58 -5.23 15.64
N THR A 41 2.73 -4.29 14.71
CA THR A 41 2.24 -4.42 13.34
C THR A 41 3.34 -4.09 12.34
N TYR A 42 3.48 -4.91 11.30
CA TYR A 42 4.41 -4.64 10.20
C TYR A 42 3.76 -3.72 9.17
N SER A 43 4.45 -2.63 8.82
CA SER A 43 4.02 -1.70 7.78
C SER A 43 4.83 -1.93 6.50
N PHE A 44 4.11 -2.17 5.41
CA PHE A 44 4.66 -2.36 4.07
C PHE A 44 4.22 -1.22 3.16
N PHE A 45 5.11 -0.76 2.28
CA PHE A 45 4.86 0.42 1.44
C PHE A 45 4.91 0.07 -0.05
N PHE A 46 3.86 0.44 -0.75
CA PHE A 46 3.68 0.26 -2.18
C PHE A 46 3.39 1.61 -2.83
N VAL A 47 3.83 1.75 -4.07
CA VAL A 47 3.65 2.96 -4.87
C VAL A 47 3.03 2.61 -6.21
N LYS A 48 2.10 3.43 -6.66
CA LYS A 48 1.57 3.43 -8.02
C LYS A 48 1.64 4.84 -8.56
N ASP A 49 2.14 4.99 -9.78
CA ASP A 49 2.33 6.29 -10.39
C ASP A 49 0.96 6.90 -10.78
N GLU A 50 -0.02 6.04 -11.12
CA GLU A 50 -1.32 6.47 -11.62
C GLU A 50 -2.32 6.79 -10.50
N LEU A 51 -2.74 8.05 -10.41
CA LEU A 51 -3.80 8.49 -9.48
C LEU A 51 -5.16 7.83 -9.74
N TRP A 52 -5.52 7.61 -11.00
CA TRP A 52 -6.82 7.08 -11.39
C TRP A 52 -7.04 5.65 -10.89
N ARG A 53 -5.96 4.85 -10.80
CA ARG A 53 -6.00 3.49 -10.25
C ARG A 53 -6.51 3.43 -8.82
N ALA A 54 -6.33 4.49 -8.03
CA ALA A 54 -6.79 4.53 -6.64
C ALA A 54 -8.30 4.27 -6.52
N LYS A 55 -9.12 4.77 -7.45
CA LYS A 55 -10.57 4.55 -7.45
C LYS A 55 -10.92 3.11 -7.78
N GLU A 56 -10.24 2.51 -8.75
CA GLU A 56 -10.47 1.12 -9.15
C GLU A 56 -10.02 0.13 -8.07
N ASP A 57 -8.81 0.34 -7.54
CA ASP A 57 -8.28 -0.48 -6.46
C ASP A 57 -9.15 -0.36 -5.20
N ARG A 58 -9.67 0.84 -4.90
CA ARG A 58 -10.61 1.04 -3.80
C ARG A 58 -11.89 0.22 -3.98
N ASN A 59 -12.42 0.16 -5.20
CA ASN A 59 -13.61 -0.65 -5.51
C ASN A 59 -13.33 -2.14 -5.33
N GLN A 60 -12.15 -2.62 -5.74
CA GLN A 60 -11.75 -4.01 -5.49
C GLN A 60 -11.60 -4.30 -3.99
N LEU A 61 -10.93 -3.41 -3.24
CA LEU A 61 -10.73 -3.57 -1.80
C LEU A 61 -12.05 -3.53 -1.00
N ASN A 62 -13.07 -2.83 -1.48
CA ASN A 62 -14.41 -2.86 -0.87
C ASN A 62 -15.03 -4.27 -0.90
N ARG A 63 -14.64 -5.14 -1.82
CA ARG A 63 -15.11 -6.54 -1.89
C ARG A 63 -14.58 -7.39 -0.73
N LEU A 64 -13.57 -6.90 0.00
CA LEU A 64 -13.00 -7.54 1.19
C LEU A 64 -13.54 -6.93 2.49
N ALA A 65 -14.61 -6.15 2.43
CA ALA A 65 -15.24 -5.57 3.61
C ALA A 65 -15.55 -6.66 4.64
N GLY A 66 -15.16 -6.43 5.90
CA GLY A 66 -15.32 -7.38 7.00
C GLY A 66 -14.07 -8.24 7.29
N GLU A 67 -13.24 -8.54 6.28
CA GLU A 67 -11.98 -9.26 6.47
C GLU A 67 -10.80 -8.31 6.72
N VAL A 68 -10.87 -7.11 6.13
CA VAL A 68 -9.81 -6.11 6.18
C VAL A 68 -10.38 -4.71 6.40
N ASN A 69 -9.62 -3.87 7.10
CA ASN A 69 -9.96 -2.47 7.30
C ASN A 69 -9.27 -1.62 6.23
N VAL A 70 -10.06 -0.90 5.43
CA VAL A 70 -9.56 -0.04 4.35
C VAL A 70 -9.77 1.42 4.71
N THR A 71 -8.70 2.21 4.71
CA THR A 71 -8.77 3.67 4.92
C THR A 71 -8.18 4.37 3.72
N GLN A 72 -8.83 5.45 3.27
CA GLN A 72 -8.33 6.28 2.18
C GLN A 72 -8.15 7.71 2.66
N THR A 73 -7.07 8.35 2.22
CA THR A 73 -6.79 9.77 2.46
C THR A 73 -6.27 10.38 1.17
N SER A 74 -6.72 11.57 0.83
CA SER A 74 -6.23 12.32 -0.33
C SER A 74 -5.62 13.65 0.11
N SER A 75 -4.71 14.17 -0.71
CA SER A 75 -4.28 15.56 -0.62
C SER A 75 -4.61 16.26 -1.93
N GLU A 76 -5.22 17.44 -1.83
CA GLU A 76 -5.62 18.28 -2.96
C GLU A 76 -4.67 19.46 -3.18
N GLY A 77 -3.48 19.44 -2.57
CA GLY A 77 -2.45 20.47 -2.76
C GLY A 77 -1.68 20.34 -4.07
N SER A 78 -0.57 21.08 -4.18
CA SER A 78 0.33 21.05 -5.35
C SER A 78 0.86 19.65 -5.67
N ASP A 79 1.09 18.84 -4.64
CA ASP A 79 1.44 17.42 -4.77
C ASP A 79 0.20 16.57 -4.50
N LYS A 80 -0.64 16.41 -5.53
CA LYS A 80 -1.84 15.57 -5.45
C LYS A 80 -1.45 14.11 -5.29
N TYR A 81 -1.85 13.50 -4.17
CA TYR A 81 -1.68 12.07 -3.93
C TYR A 81 -2.93 11.46 -3.30
N ILE A 82 -3.06 10.15 -3.43
CA ILE A 82 -4.05 9.35 -2.69
C ILE A 82 -3.28 8.27 -1.94
N ASP A 83 -3.54 8.13 -0.64
CA ASP A 83 -3.04 7.05 0.19
C ASP A 83 -4.21 6.10 0.49
N VAL A 84 -4.04 4.82 0.15
CA VAL A 84 -4.92 3.74 0.59
C VAL A 84 -4.16 2.89 1.59
N ARG A 85 -4.78 2.60 2.73
CA ARG A 85 -4.23 1.74 3.78
C ARG A 85 -5.12 0.53 3.95
N LEU A 86 -4.50 -0.63 3.88
CA LEU A 86 -5.13 -1.92 4.15
C LEU A 86 -4.59 -2.45 5.46
N ARG A 87 -5.42 -2.52 6.49
CA ARG A 87 -5.06 -3.07 7.80
C ARG A 87 -5.66 -4.45 7.99
N THR A 88 -4.79 -5.40 8.32
CA THR A 88 -5.12 -6.74 8.79
C THR A 88 -4.78 -6.84 10.28
N LYS A 89 -4.95 -8.03 10.87
CA LYS A 89 -4.57 -8.30 12.27
C LYS A 89 -3.07 -8.14 12.55
N TYR A 90 -2.21 -8.42 11.56
CA TYR A 90 -0.75 -8.52 11.77
C TYR A 90 0.08 -7.54 10.93
N ALA A 91 -0.54 -6.94 9.92
CA ALA A 91 0.16 -6.08 8.97
C ALA A 91 -0.73 -4.93 8.46
N VAL A 92 -0.08 -3.83 8.11
CA VAL A 92 -0.65 -2.72 7.36
C VAL A 92 0.09 -2.59 6.04
N ALA A 93 -0.63 -2.65 4.94
CA ALA A 93 -0.11 -2.29 3.63
C ALA A 93 -0.55 -0.87 3.27
N HIS A 94 0.41 -0.03 2.92
CA HIS A 94 0.20 1.33 2.43
C HIS A 94 0.40 1.33 0.93
N ILE A 95 -0.54 1.89 0.19
CA ILE A 95 -0.43 2.11 -1.25
C ILE A 95 -0.59 3.61 -1.49
N ARG A 96 0.48 4.25 -1.97
CA ARG A 96 0.46 5.66 -2.34
C ARG A 96 0.38 5.80 -3.86
N TYR A 97 -0.61 6.56 -4.31
CA TYR A 97 -0.90 6.83 -5.72
C TYR A 97 -0.48 8.24 -6.09
N GLY A 98 -0.01 8.43 -7.33
CA GLY A 98 0.40 9.75 -7.83
C GLY A 98 1.81 10.15 -7.40
N THR A 99 2.68 9.18 -7.14
CA THR A 99 4.07 9.45 -6.77
C THR A 99 4.99 8.40 -7.36
N THR A 100 6.30 8.65 -7.29
CA THR A 100 7.32 7.69 -7.74
C THR A 100 7.95 6.97 -6.56
N PRO A 101 8.50 5.75 -6.75
CA PRO A 101 9.14 4.99 -5.68
C PRO A 101 10.23 5.79 -4.97
N ARG A 102 11.07 6.50 -5.74
CA ARG A 102 12.17 7.31 -5.21
C ARG A 102 11.69 8.50 -4.37
N ALA A 103 10.63 9.18 -4.80
CA ALA A 103 10.05 10.30 -4.05
C ALA A 103 9.45 9.80 -2.73
N GLU A 104 8.73 8.68 -2.76
CA GLU A 104 8.12 8.11 -1.57
C GLU A 104 9.16 7.56 -0.59
N THR A 105 10.19 6.86 -1.05
CA THR A 105 11.31 6.42 -0.21
C THR A 105 11.95 7.61 0.51
N LYS A 106 12.24 8.70 -0.20
CA LYS A 106 12.81 9.92 0.41
C LYS A 106 11.89 10.49 1.49
N ARG A 107 10.58 10.52 1.24
CA ARG A 107 9.57 10.99 2.21
C ARG A 107 9.54 10.13 3.47
N LEU A 108 9.50 8.80 3.29
CA LEU A 108 9.44 7.83 4.39
C LEU A 108 10.71 7.89 5.26
N VAL A 109 11.90 7.94 4.66
CA VAL A 109 13.16 8.06 5.40
C VAL A 109 13.23 9.39 6.17
N LYS A 110 12.82 10.51 5.55
CA LYS A 110 12.75 11.81 6.24
C LYS A 110 11.80 11.75 7.44
N HIS A 111 10.65 11.09 7.28
CA HIS A 111 9.69 10.91 8.37
C HIS A 111 10.26 10.03 9.49
N ALA A 112 10.86 8.88 9.15
CA ALA A 112 11.50 7.99 10.11
C ALA A 112 12.60 8.70 10.91
N LYS A 113 13.50 9.44 10.23
CA LYS A 113 14.52 10.25 10.89
C LYS A 113 13.92 11.24 11.89
N LYS A 114 12.81 11.91 11.53
CA LYS A 114 12.12 12.84 12.44
C LYS A 114 11.51 12.12 13.66
N MET A 115 11.05 10.88 13.50
CA MET A 115 10.49 10.10 14.59
C MET A 115 11.55 9.51 15.53
N THR A 116 12.74 9.20 15.02
CA THR A 116 13.86 8.66 15.82
C THR A 116 14.61 9.72 16.63
N VAL A 117 14.63 10.97 16.17
CA VAL A 117 15.34 12.09 16.84
C VAL A 117 14.44 12.76 17.91
N ARG A 118 13.47 12.03 18.46
CA ARG A 118 12.52 12.53 19.45
C ARG A 118 12.64 11.71 20.73
#